data_AF-A0A7C4Z3X5-F1
#
_entry.id   AF-A0A7C4Z3X5-F1
#
_cell.length_a   1.000
_cell.length_b   1.000
_cell.length_c   1.000
_cell.angle_alpha   90.00
_cell.angle_beta   90.00
_cell.angle_gamma   90.00
#
_symmetry.space_group_name_H-M   'P 1'
#
loop_
_entity.id
_entity.type
_entity.pdbx_description
1 polymer ?
#
loop_
_entity_poly.entity_id
_entity_poly.type
_entity_poly.pdbx_seq_one_letter_code
_entity_poly.pdbx_strand_id
1 'polypeptide(L)'
;MKFVTGLFVLFIIIVIILADMDQLGFFVIINKIPYGDKIGHFILYGILTLLLDLILIRSFPNRSPKLIALSTGLTLALLIGLEEFSQKYFSSRTFSFVDLAASYLGVLFFSWFVLRISTINKKTGD
;
A
#
# COMPACT_ATOMS: atom_id res chain seq x y z
N MET A 1 13.55 -16.75 -2.60
CA MET A 1 12.91 -15.43 -2.86
C MET A 1 11.41 -15.42 -2.57
N LYS A 2 10.61 -16.35 -3.10
CA LYS A 2 9.14 -16.43 -2.87
C LYS A 2 8.73 -16.48 -1.38
N PHE A 3 9.48 -17.20 -0.53
CA PHE A 3 9.21 -17.30 0.90
C PHE A 3 9.42 -15.98 1.66
N VAL A 4 10.47 -15.22 1.28
CA VAL A 4 10.75 -13.89 1.85
C VAL A 4 9.65 -12.89 1.44
N THR A 5 9.17 -12.97 0.20
CA THR A 5 8.03 -12.17 -0.27
C THR A 5 6.76 -12.49 0.51
N GLY A 6 6.45 -13.76 0.74
CA GLY A 6 5.31 -14.17 1.56
C GLY A 6 5.42 -13.68 3.00
N LEU A 7 6.61 -13.77 3.61
CA LEU A 7 6.87 -13.29 4.96
C LEU A 7 6.77 -11.76 5.05
N PHE A 8 7.19 -11.04 4.01
CA PHE A 8 7.11 -9.59 3.96
C PHE A 8 5.66 -9.10 3.77
N VAL A 9 4.89 -9.76 2.91
CA VAL A 9 3.45 -9.49 2.78
C VAL A 9 2.73 -9.79 4.09
N LEU A 10 3.05 -10.90 4.75
CA LEU A 10 2.52 -11.24 6.06
C LEU A 10 2.90 -10.19 7.10
N PHE A 11 4.15 -9.69 7.08
CA PHE A 11 4.60 -8.63 7.96
C PHE A 11 3.82 -7.32 7.74
N ILE A 12 3.56 -6.92 6.50
CA ILE A 12 2.72 -5.74 6.21
C ILE A 12 1.28 -5.97 6.70
N ILE A 13 0.69 -7.15 6.47
CA ILE A 13 -0.64 -7.47 6.98
C ILE A 13 -0.67 -7.37 8.51
N ILE A 14 0.37 -7.87 9.18
CA ILE A 14 0.52 -7.76 10.64
C ILE A 14 0.65 -6.29 11.07
N VAL A 15 1.39 -5.46 10.34
CA VAL A 15 1.51 -4.01 10.62
C VAL A 15 0.16 -3.31 10.45
N ILE A 16 -0.62 -3.67 9.44
CA ILE A 16 -1.98 -3.14 9.22
C ILE A 16 -2.90 -3.54 10.38
N ILE A 17 -2.88 -4.81 10.81
CA ILE A 17 -3.68 -5.29 11.94
C ILE A 17 -3.26 -4.60 13.25
N LEU A 18 -1.95 -4.49 13.51
CA LEU A 18 -1.43 -3.85 14.70
C LEU A 18 -1.70 -2.34 14.74
N ALA A 19 -1.73 -1.69 13.57
CA ALA A 19 -2.17 -0.31 13.42
C ALA A 19 -3.67 -0.16 13.69
N ASP A 20 -4.47 -1.07 13.17
CA ASP A 20 -5.93 -1.05 13.34
C ASP A 20 -6.36 -1.30 14.80
N MET A 21 -5.61 -2.14 15.53
CA MET A 21 -5.87 -2.45 16.95
C MET A 21 -5.50 -1.32 17.94
N ASP A 22 -5.00 -0.16 17.49
CA ASP A 22 -4.50 0.94 18.36
C ASP A 22 -3.41 0.50 19.37
N GLN A 23 -2.84 -0.70 19.20
CA GLN A 23 -1.85 -1.28 20.10
C GLN A 23 -0.42 -0.80 19.82
N LEU A 24 -0.21 -0.14 18.68
CA LEU A 24 1.02 0.58 18.39
C LEU A 24 0.91 1.97 19.04
N GLY A 25 1.48 2.14 20.24
CA GLY A 25 1.39 3.38 21.04
C GLY A 25 1.78 4.71 20.36
N PHE A 26 2.30 4.66 19.12
CA PHE A 26 2.49 5.82 18.24
C PHE A 26 1.18 6.41 17.67
N PHE A 27 0.09 5.64 17.57
CA PHE A 27 -1.20 6.14 17.05
C PHE A 27 -1.85 7.16 17.98
N VAL A 28 -1.52 7.17 19.27
CA VAL A 28 -1.96 8.22 20.22
C VAL A 28 -1.42 9.60 19.83
N ILE A 29 -0.26 9.67 19.17
CA ILE A 29 0.35 10.93 18.71
C ILE A 29 -0.23 11.32 17.35
N ILE A 30 -0.45 10.35 16.45
CA ILE A 30 -1.02 10.57 15.12
C ILE A 30 -2.50 11.00 15.22
N ASN A 31 -3.26 10.44 16.16
CA ASN A 31 -4.63 10.84 16.47
C ASN A 31 -4.75 12.28 17.00
N LYS A 32 -3.66 12.89 17.47
CA LYS A 32 -3.62 14.31 17.87
C LYS A 32 -3.30 15.24 16.70
N ILE A 33 -2.85 14.71 15.56
CA ILE A 33 -2.57 15.49 14.37
C ILE A 33 -3.87 15.60 13.57
N PRO A 34 -4.34 16.81 13.24
CA PRO A 34 -5.50 16.96 12.36
C PRO A 34 -5.20 16.27 11.03
N TYR A 35 -6.09 15.38 10.60
CA TYR A 35 -5.94 14.54 9.40
C TYR A 35 -4.79 13.51 9.45
N GLY A 36 -4.22 13.23 10.62
CA GLY A 36 -3.12 12.26 10.77
C GLY A 36 -3.49 10.86 10.25
N ASP A 37 -4.73 10.45 10.46
CA ASP A 37 -5.29 9.20 9.94
C ASP A 37 -5.20 9.11 8.40
N LYS A 38 -5.59 10.17 7.70
CA LYS A 38 -5.56 10.27 6.22
C LYS A 38 -4.16 10.18 5.66
N ILE A 39 -3.22 10.89 6.31
CA ILE A 39 -1.81 10.86 5.93
C ILE A 39 -1.26 9.45 6.19
N GLY A 40 -1.66 8.82 7.30
CA GLY A 40 -1.36 7.44 7.61
C GLY A 40 -1.80 6.50 6.49
N HIS A 41 -3.07 6.55 6.08
CA HIS A 41 -3.61 5.76 4.97
C HIS A 41 -2.83 5.95 3.66
N PHE A 42 -2.56 7.20 3.29
CA PHE A 42 -1.79 7.50 2.08
C PHE A 42 -0.37 6.91 2.12
N ILE A 43 0.35 7.10 3.24
CA ILE A 43 1.74 6.66 3.38
C ILE A 43 1.82 5.14 3.53
N LEU A 44 0.94 4.53 4.33
CA LEU A 44 0.93 3.09 4.58
C LEU A 44 0.69 2.31 3.29
N TYR A 45 -0.40 2.61 2.59
CA TYR A 45 -0.73 1.94 1.34
C TYR A 45 0.22 2.32 0.22
N GLY A 46 0.70 3.56 0.18
CA GLY A 46 1.71 4.01 -0.76
C GLY A 46 3.04 3.24 -0.65
N ILE A 47 3.58 3.12 0.56
CA ILE A 47 4.82 2.37 0.81
C ILE A 47 4.63 0.89 0.47
N LEU A 48 3.49 0.30 0.85
CA LEU A 48 3.16 -1.08 0.50
C LEU A 48 3.18 -1.28 -1.03
N THR A 49 2.52 -0.40 -1.78
CA THR A 49 2.53 -0.44 -3.25
C THR A 49 3.94 -0.31 -3.82
N LEU A 50 4.73 0.65 -3.33
CA LEU A 50 6.12 0.85 -3.78
C LEU A 50 6.93 -0.43 -3.63
N LEU A 51 6.85 -1.08 -2.47
CA LEU A 51 7.63 -2.27 -2.16
C LEU A 51 7.19 -3.46 -3.02
N LEU A 52 5.88 -3.66 -3.17
CA LEU A 52 5.34 -4.73 -4.01
C LEU A 52 5.74 -4.54 -5.48
N ASP A 53 5.58 -3.34 -6.02
CA ASP A 53 5.94 -3.06 -7.42
C ASP A 53 7.44 -3.27 -7.66
N LEU A 54 8.31 -2.76 -6.78
CA LEU A 54 9.76 -2.98 -6.91
C LEU A 54 10.13 -4.46 -6.89
N ILE A 55 9.56 -5.23 -5.95
CA ILE A 55 9.83 -6.67 -5.83
C ILE A 55 9.31 -7.42 -7.05
N LEU A 56 8.08 -7.16 -7.49
CA LEU A 56 7.45 -7.89 -8.60
C LEU A 56 8.11 -7.54 -9.93
N ILE A 57 8.41 -6.27 -10.19
CA ILE A 57 9.14 -5.85 -11.40
C ILE A 57 10.50 -6.53 -11.46
N ARG A 58 11.23 -6.58 -10.35
CA ARG A 58 12.54 -7.27 -10.30
C ARG A 58 12.42 -8.80 -10.42
N SER A 59 11.36 -9.38 -9.88
CA SER A 59 11.12 -10.83 -9.91
C SER A 59 10.66 -11.34 -11.28
N PHE A 60 10.05 -10.47 -12.09
CA PHE A 60 9.52 -10.81 -13.41
C PHE A 60 10.10 -9.90 -14.51
N PRO A 61 11.41 -10.01 -14.81
CA PRO A 61 12.08 -9.12 -15.78
C PRO A 61 11.52 -9.21 -17.21
N ASN A 62 10.90 -10.33 -17.57
CA ASN A 62 10.29 -10.56 -18.89
C ASN A 62 8.88 -9.97 -19.03
N ARG A 63 8.30 -9.42 -17.96
CA ARG A 63 6.97 -8.81 -17.96
C ARG A 63 7.10 -7.29 -18.00
N SER A 64 6.11 -6.61 -18.58
CA SER A 64 6.15 -5.15 -18.64
C SER A 64 5.93 -4.57 -17.23
N PRO A 65 6.79 -3.63 -16.78
CA PRO A 65 6.64 -3.01 -15.46
C PRO A 65 5.28 -2.35 -15.27
N LYS A 66 4.74 -1.76 -16.35
CA LYS A 66 3.39 -1.15 -16.37
C LYS A 66 2.29 -2.15 -16.05
N LEU A 67 2.36 -3.37 -16.60
CA LEU A 67 1.35 -4.39 -16.36
C LEU A 67 1.45 -4.94 -14.94
N ILE A 68 2.66 -5.06 -14.41
CA ILE A 68 2.88 -5.44 -13.02
C ILE A 68 2.28 -4.38 -12.09
N ALA A 69 2.65 -3.11 -12.25
CA ALA A 69 2.13 -2.02 -11.43
C ALA A 69 0.60 -1.88 -11.50
N LEU A 70 0.02 -2.05 -12.69
CA LEU A 70 -1.43 -2.07 -12.86
C LEU A 70 -2.07 -3.24 -12.10
N SER A 71 -1.51 -4.45 -12.23
CA SER A 71 -2.03 -5.64 -11.54
C SER A 71 -1.94 -5.48 -10.02
N THR A 72 -0.78 -5.04 -9.51
CA THR A 72 -0.58 -4.77 -8.08
C THR A 72 -1.57 -3.73 -7.58
N GLY A 73 -1.69 -2.60 -8.30
CA GLY A 73 -2.58 -1.51 -7.92
C GLY A 73 -4.04 -1.92 -7.87
N LEU A 74 -4.52 -2.70 -8.85
CA LEU A 74 -5.89 -3.22 -8.86
C LEU A 74 -6.14 -4.23 -7.73
N THR A 75 -5.19 -5.12 -7.48
CA THR A 75 -5.30 -6.07 -6.35
C THR A 75 -5.35 -5.33 -5.02
N LEU A 76 -4.47 -4.35 -4.80
CA LEU A 76 -4.51 -3.54 -3.58
C LEU A 76 -5.78 -2.70 -3.47
N ALA A 77 -6.24 -2.09 -4.56
CA ALA A 77 -7.48 -1.31 -4.55
C ALA A 77 -8.69 -2.16 -4.12
N LEU A 78 -8.78 -3.40 -4.62
CA LEU A 78 -9.83 -4.34 -4.19
C LEU A 78 -9.70 -4.69 -2.70
N LEU A 79 -8.49 -4.99 -2.23
CA LEU A 79 -8.26 -5.38 -0.83
C LEU A 79 -8.55 -4.22 0.14
N ILE A 80 -8.08 -3.02 -0.16
CA ILE A 80 -8.34 -1.80 0.63
C ILE A 80 -9.85 -1.49 0.62
N GLY A 81 -10.50 -1.58 -0.53
CA GLY A 81 -11.94 -1.36 -0.62
C GLY A 81 -12.75 -2.35 0.22
N LEU A 82 -12.34 -3.61 0.25
CA LEU A 82 -12.96 -4.64 1.11
C LEU A 82 -12.69 -4.39 2.60
N GLU A 83 -11.45 -4.02 2.95
CA GLU A 83 -11.06 -3.70 4.31
C GLU A 83 -11.86 -2.51 4.85
N GLU A 84 -11.88 -1.38 4.13
CA GLU A 84 -12.65 -0.21 4.50
C GLU A 84 -14.15 -0.52 4.56
N PHE A 85 -14.69 -1.26 3.59
CA PHE A 85 -16.10 -1.68 3.61
C PHE A 85 -16.41 -2.58 4.82
N SER A 86 -15.48 -3.44 5.21
CA SER A 86 -15.65 -4.34 6.36
C SER A 86 -15.78 -3.58 7.68
N GLN A 87 -15.20 -2.38 7.79
CA GLN A 87 -15.30 -1.52 8.98
C GLN A 87 -16.76 -1.17 9.33
N LYS A 88 -17.71 -1.24 8.38
CA LYS A 88 -19.15 -1.10 8.66
C LYS A 88 -19.69 -2.13 9.64
N TYR A 89 -19.04 -3.28 9.76
CA TYR A 89 -19.43 -4.38 10.64
C TYR A 89 -18.69 -4.37 11.99
N PHE A 90 -17.74 -3.46 12.19
CA PHE A 90 -16.97 -3.32 13.43
C PHE A 90 -17.44 -2.11 14.22
N SER A 91 -17.64 -2.25 15.53
CA SER A 91 -18.14 -1.17 16.39
C SER A 91 -17.08 -0.11 16.74
N SER A 92 -15.80 -0.39 16.47
CA SER A 92 -14.65 0.46 16.80
C SER A 92 -14.21 1.41 15.68
N ARG A 93 -14.66 1.19 14.44
CA ARG A 93 -14.24 1.95 13.24
C ARG A 93 -15.45 2.38 12.43
N THR A 94 -15.32 3.48 11.69
CA THR A 94 -16.37 4.00 10.82
C THR A 94 -15.85 4.11 9.40
N PHE A 95 -16.56 3.48 8.47
CA PHE A 95 -16.29 3.59 7.05
C PHE A 95 -16.16 5.07 6.61
N SER A 96 -15.05 5.39 5.95
CA SER A 96 -14.72 6.74 5.51
C SER A 96 -14.26 6.75 4.07
N PHE A 97 -15.05 7.39 3.21
CA PHE A 97 -14.69 7.62 1.81
C PHE A 97 -13.39 8.40 1.65
N VAL A 98 -13.04 9.23 2.64
CA VAL A 98 -11.84 10.06 2.58
C VAL A 98 -10.60 9.21 2.85
N ASP A 99 -10.70 8.24 3.75
CA ASP A 99 -9.57 7.36 4.09
C ASP A 99 -9.35 6.31 2.97
N LEU A 100 -10.44 5.85 2.35
CA LEU A 100 -10.40 5.11 1.09
C LEU A 100 -9.70 5.88 -0.03
N ALA A 101 -10.08 7.15 -0.22
CA ALA A 101 -9.48 8.00 -1.25
C ALA A 101 -8.00 8.26 -0.98
N ALA A 102 -7.62 8.54 0.27
CA ALA A 102 -6.23 8.72 0.66
C ALA A 102 -5.40 7.46 0.37
N SER A 103 -5.94 6.28 0.69
CA SER A 103 -5.32 5.00 0.39
C SER A 103 -5.09 4.80 -1.11
N TYR A 104 -6.11 5.03 -1.94
CA TYR A 104 -6.00 4.93 -3.40
C TYR A 104 -5.03 5.93 -4.01
N LEU A 105 -4.98 7.17 -3.50
CA LEU A 105 -3.99 8.15 -3.93
C LEU A 105 -2.57 7.69 -3.62
N GLY A 106 -2.35 7.06 -2.47
CA GLY A 106 -1.08 6.44 -2.11
C GLY A 106 -0.66 5.39 -3.15
N VAL A 107 -1.55 4.43 -3.43
CA VAL A 107 -1.30 3.38 -4.43
C VAL A 107 -0.92 3.99 -5.79
N LEU A 108 -1.72 4.94 -6.30
CA LEU A 108 -1.48 5.55 -7.61
C LEU A 108 -0.15 6.32 -7.66
N PHE A 109 0.14 7.14 -6.65
CA PHE A 109 1.35 7.96 -6.60
C PHE A 109 2.61 7.09 -6.57
N PHE A 110 2.63 6.07 -5.73
CA PHE A 110 3.80 5.23 -5.55
C PHE A 110 4.00 4.23 -6.70
N SER A 111 2.94 3.67 -7.29
CA SER A 111 3.06 2.90 -8.54
C SER A 111 3.62 3.76 -9.68
N TRP A 112 3.14 5.00 -9.83
CA TRP A 112 3.69 5.93 -10.82
C TRP A 112 5.17 6.22 -10.59
N PHE A 113 5.56 6.43 -9.33
CA PHE A 113 6.95 6.69 -8.94
C PHE A 113 7.86 5.50 -9.30
N VAL A 114 7.45 4.27 -9.00
CA VAL A 114 8.22 3.07 -9.36
C VAL A 114 8.34 2.91 -10.89
N LEU A 115 7.28 3.18 -11.63
CA LEU A 115 7.33 3.14 -13.10
C LEU A 115 8.29 4.18 -13.69
N ARG A 116 8.36 5.38 -13.11
CA ARG A 116 9.33 6.42 -13.52
C ARG A 116 10.77 5.93 -13.32
N ILE A 117 11.09 5.38 -12.15
CA ILE A 117 12.43 4.84 -11.85
C ILE A 117 12.77 3.66 -12.77
N SER A 118 11.84 2.73 -12.96
CA SER A 118 12.05 1.53 -13.79
C SER A 118 12.31 1.88 -15.26
N THR A 119 11.68 2.95 -15.75
CA THR A 119 11.88 3.44 -17.13
C THR A 119 13.26 4.07 -17.31
N ILE A 120 13.77 4.78 -16.29
CA ILE A 120 15.10 5.39 -16.31
C ILE A 120 16.18 4.30 -16.36
N ASN A 121 16.08 3.28 -15.49
CA ASN A 121 17.07 2.19 -15.46
C ASN A 121 17.16 1.41 -16.77
N LYS A 122 16.05 1.28 -17.50
CA LYS A 122 16.05 0.62 -18.82
C LYS A 122 16.78 1.46 -19.89
N LYS A 123 16.80 2.80 -19.78
CA LYS A 123 17.49 3.69 -20.74
C LYS A 123 18.99 3.80 -20.54
N THR A 124 19.49 3.52 -19.33
CA THR A 124 20.93 3.60 -19.00
C THR A 124 21.68 2.27 -19.16
N GLY A 125 20.98 1.21 -19.55
CA GLY A 125 21.54 -0.15 -19.70
C GLY A 125 21.68 -0.63 -21.15
N ASP A 126 21.41 0.23 -22.13
CA ASP A 126 21.66 0.04 -23.57
C ASP A 126 22.85 0.92 -23.98
#